data_AF-A0A382Z9U5-F1
#
_entry.id   AF-A0A382Z9U5-F1
#
_cell.length_a   1.000
_cell.length_b   1.000
_cell.length_c   1.000
_cell.angle_alpha   90.00
_cell.angle_beta   90.00
_cell.angle_gamma   90.00
#
_symmetry.space_group_name_H-M   'P 1'
#
loop_
_entity.id
_entity.type
_entity.pdbx_description
1 polymer ?
#
loop_
_entity_poly.entity_id
_entity_poly.type
_entity_poly.pdbx_seq_one_letter_code
_entity_poly.pdbx_strand_id
1 'polypeptide(L)'
;MPKVKKILILIFFSQPVWAGEDSINADITINDDTTNEQLIDDGANNITLINNATINNADDNGSVRSFDGLTGVTVINNAGGIIKQDGLFDSAVFAEENINFTLINSGTISSNDGQAVNIKKTTDAIITNNAGGLLTAKRNTIRCSGSCTNPTINNFGTITGR
;
A
#
# COMPACT_ATOMS: atom_id res chain seq x y z
N MET A 1 -41.03 -51.87 -13.98
CA MET A 1 -39.61 -51.44 -13.90
C MET A 1 -39.56 -50.08 -13.21
N PRO A 2 -38.85 -49.91 -12.08
CA PRO A 2 -38.80 -48.62 -11.40
C PRO A 2 -37.81 -47.68 -12.11
N LYS A 3 -38.22 -46.42 -12.34
CA LYS A 3 -37.35 -45.38 -12.93
C LYS A 3 -36.45 -44.79 -11.85
N VAL A 4 -35.15 -45.04 -11.93
CA VAL A 4 -34.14 -44.43 -11.05
C VAL A 4 -33.90 -42.99 -11.53
N LYS A 5 -34.22 -41.99 -10.69
CA LYS A 5 -33.86 -40.59 -10.94
C LYS A 5 -32.41 -40.38 -10.51
N LYS A 6 -31.54 -40.03 -11.47
CA LYS A 6 -30.15 -39.64 -11.19
C LYS A 6 -30.14 -38.15 -10.81
N ILE A 7 -29.70 -37.85 -9.60
CA ILE A 7 -29.39 -36.48 -9.15
C ILE A 7 -27.92 -36.24 -9.45
N LEU A 8 -27.63 -35.16 -10.18
CA LEU A 8 -26.27 -34.67 -10.44
C LEU A 8 -25.97 -33.58 -9.40
N ILE A 9 -24.95 -33.79 -8.57
CA ILE A 9 -24.45 -32.80 -7.63
C ILE A 9 -23.26 -32.09 -8.29
N LEU A 10 -23.38 -30.79 -8.54
CA LEU A 10 -22.29 -29.93 -8.99
C LEU A 10 -21.54 -29.42 -7.76
N ILE A 11 -20.26 -29.76 -7.63
CA ILE A 11 -19.38 -29.21 -6.59
C ILE A 11 -18.60 -28.06 -7.24
N PHE A 12 -18.87 -26.82 -6.81
CA PHE A 12 -18.06 -25.67 -7.20
C PHE A 12 -16.84 -25.60 -6.26
N PHE A 13 -15.65 -25.82 -6.80
CA PHE A 13 -14.40 -25.46 -6.16
C PHE A 13 -14.13 -23.98 -6.44
N SER A 14 -14.37 -23.08 -5.47
CA SER A 14 -13.75 -21.75 -5.52
C SER A 14 -12.39 -21.85 -4.85
N GLN A 15 -11.32 -21.70 -5.62
CA GLN A 15 -9.98 -21.54 -5.04
C GLN A 15 -9.79 -20.07 -4.67
N PRO A 16 -9.21 -19.74 -3.51
CA PRO A 16 -8.80 -18.37 -3.22
C PRO A 16 -7.70 -17.98 -4.23
N VAL A 17 -7.91 -16.90 -4.98
CA VAL A 17 -6.84 -16.23 -5.73
C VAL A 17 -6.07 -15.40 -4.72
N TRP A 18 -4.79 -15.70 -4.54
CA TRP A 18 -3.92 -14.92 -3.67
C TRP A 18 -3.57 -13.63 -4.38
N ALA A 19 -3.44 -12.53 -3.64
CA ALA A 19 -2.93 -11.29 -4.20
C ALA A 19 -1.56 -11.54 -4.85
N GLY A 20 -1.36 -10.98 -6.05
CA GLY A 20 -0.07 -11.04 -6.74
C GLY A 20 0.82 -9.85 -6.39
N GLU A 21 1.93 -9.73 -7.10
CA GLU A 21 2.85 -8.60 -7.04
C GLU A 21 3.02 -8.04 -8.45
N ASP A 22 2.91 -6.71 -8.59
CA ASP A 22 3.25 -5.98 -9.80
C ASP A 22 4.59 -5.25 -9.56
N SER A 23 5.65 -5.70 -10.23
CA SER A 23 6.97 -5.04 -10.20
C SER A 23 6.98 -3.78 -11.05
N ILE A 24 7.41 -2.67 -10.45
CA ILE A 24 7.44 -1.32 -11.02
C ILE A 24 8.90 -0.89 -11.16
N ASN A 25 9.34 -0.72 -12.40
CA ASN A 25 10.70 -0.29 -12.76
C ASN A 25 10.74 1.02 -13.56
N ALA A 26 9.59 1.66 -13.71
CA ALA A 26 9.39 2.94 -14.39
C ALA A 26 8.21 3.68 -13.75
N ASP A 27 8.12 5.00 -13.96
CA ASP A 27 6.99 5.79 -13.50
C ASP A 27 5.66 5.18 -13.97
N ILE A 28 4.69 5.11 -13.06
CA ILE A 28 3.41 4.46 -13.32
C ILE A 28 2.25 5.24 -12.72
N THR A 29 1.10 5.17 -13.39
CA THR A 29 -0.17 5.63 -12.86
C THR A 29 -1.14 4.45 -12.78
N ILE A 30 -1.62 4.15 -11.58
CA ILE A 30 -2.65 3.15 -11.30
C ILE A 30 -4.01 3.81 -11.43
N ASN A 31 -4.78 3.41 -12.44
CA ASN A 31 -6.12 3.94 -12.74
C ASN A 31 -7.26 2.93 -12.51
N ASP A 32 -6.92 1.66 -12.31
CA ASP A 32 -7.86 0.58 -12.06
C ASP A 32 -7.59 -0.04 -10.69
N ASP A 33 -8.65 -0.50 -10.03
CA ASP A 33 -8.52 -1.17 -8.74
C ASP A 33 -7.66 -2.42 -8.87
N THR A 34 -6.78 -2.64 -7.91
CA THR A 34 -5.90 -3.81 -7.88
C THR A 34 -5.78 -4.38 -6.48
N THR A 35 -5.66 -5.70 -6.42
CA THR A 35 -5.31 -6.43 -5.21
C THR A 35 -3.84 -6.81 -5.17
N ASN A 36 -3.06 -6.54 -6.22
CA ASN A 36 -1.64 -6.88 -6.23
C ASN A 36 -0.83 -5.86 -5.41
N GLU A 37 0.23 -6.33 -4.73
CA GLU A 37 1.22 -5.43 -4.15
C GLU A 37 1.87 -4.64 -5.29
N GLN A 38 1.90 -3.32 -5.17
CA GLN A 38 2.61 -2.47 -6.10
C GLN A 38 4.04 -2.29 -5.57
N LEU A 39 4.95 -3.11 -6.05
CA LEU A 39 6.34 -3.15 -5.61
C LEU A 39 7.21 -2.29 -6.53
N ILE A 40 7.74 -1.19 -6.02
CA ILE A 40 8.81 -0.44 -6.68
C ILE A 40 10.10 -1.24 -6.47
N ASP A 41 10.55 -1.86 -7.56
CA ASP A 41 11.45 -3.02 -7.54
C ASP A 41 12.92 -2.65 -7.28
N ASP A 42 13.77 -3.64 -7.05
CA ASP A 42 15.20 -3.46 -6.83
C ASP A 42 15.85 -2.64 -7.97
N GLY A 43 16.71 -1.69 -7.59
CA GLY A 43 17.37 -0.76 -8.50
C GLY A 43 16.47 0.33 -9.11
N ALA A 44 15.16 0.33 -8.86
CA ALA A 44 14.19 1.29 -9.41
C ALA A 44 14.22 2.64 -8.65
N ASN A 45 15.35 3.34 -8.77
CA ASN A 45 15.55 4.66 -8.17
C ASN A 45 14.76 5.75 -8.92
N ASN A 46 14.36 6.79 -8.20
CA ASN A 46 13.66 7.97 -8.74
C ASN A 46 12.33 7.65 -9.43
N ILE A 47 11.66 6.57 -9.04
CA ILE A 47 10.35 6.19 -9.57
C ILE A 47 9.24 6.96 -8.86
N THR A 48 8.26 7.38 -9.65
CA THR A 48 7.00 7.95 -9.19
C THR A 48 5.84 6.98 -9.46
N LEU A 49 5.17 6.55 -8.39
CA LEU A 49 3.89 5.86 -8.45
C LEU A 49 2.77 6.85 -8.16
N ILE A 50 1.83 6.98 -9.09
CA ILE A 50 0.62 7.80 -8.94
C ILE A 50 -0.59 6.88 -8.81
N ASN A 51 -1.38 7.03 -7.75
CA ASN A 51 -2.59 6.26 -7.54
C ASN A 51 -3.85 7.13 -7.70
N ASN A 52 -4.75 6.70 -8.58
CA ASN A 52 -6.10 7.23 -8.77
C ASN A 52 -7.21 6.24 -8.39
N ALA A 53 -6.85 5.01 -7.98
CA ALA A 53 -7.76 3.90 -7.77
C ALA A 53 -7.65 3.33 -6.35
N THR A 54 -8.23 2.14 -6.12
CA THR A 54 -8.05 1.37 -4.89
C THR A 54 -6.94 0.33 -5.05
N ILE A 55 -5.88 0.48 -4.28
CA ILE A 55 -4.84 -0.54 -4.09
C ILE A 55 -5.09 -1.20 -2.74
N ASN A 56 -5.38 -2.50 -2.76
CA ASN A 56 -5.64 -3.30 -1.58
C ASN A 56 -5.08 -4.71 -1.73
N ASN A 57 -3.77 -4.83 -1.62
CA ASN A 57 -3.17 -6.10 -1.27
C ASN A 57 -3.50 -6.40 0.21
N ALA A 58 -3.96 -7.60 0.51
CA ALA A 58 -4.30 -8.03 1.88
C ALA A 58 -3.44 -9.24 2.35
N ASP A 59 -2.49 -9.67 1.53
CA ASP A 59 -1.76 -10.94 1.69
C ASP A 59 -0.23 -10.75 1.82
N ASP A 60 0.31 -9.53 1.62
CA ASP A 60 1.74 -9.22 1.64
C ASP A 60 2.12 -8.05 2.56
N ASN A 61 3.43 -7.74 2.60
CA ASN A 61 4.03 -6.74 3.49
C ASN A 61 3.49 -5.31 3.29
N GLY A 62 3.00 -4.97 2.09
CA GLY A 62 2.23 -3.75 1.88
C GLY A 62 1.37 -3.74 0.63
N SER A 63 0.57 -2.68 0.49
CA SER A 63 -0.19 -2.44 -0.74
C SER A 63 0.65 -1.66 -1.75
N VAL A 64 1.43 -0.71 -1.26
CA VAL A 64 2.52 -0.08 -2.01
C VAL A 64 3.79 -0.28 -1.22
N ARG A 65 4.80 -0.89 -1.85
CA ARG A 65 6.09 -1.14 -1.23
C ARG A 65 7.21 -0.56 -2.07
N SER A 66 8.16 0.09 -1.41
CA SER A 66 9.45 0.47 -1.99
C SER A 66 10.49 -0.53 -1.52
N PHE A 67 11.20 -1.16 -2.46
CA PHE A 67 12.30 -2.09 -2.16
C PHE A 67 13.38 -1.42 -1.31
N ASP A 68 14.20 -2.21 -0.63
CA ASP A 68 15.20 -1.67 0.29
C ASP A 68 16.33 -0.93 -0.43
N GLY A 69 16.83 0.14 0.18
CA GLY A 69 17.99 0.88 -0.33
C GLY A 69 17.73 1.83 -1.51
N LEU A 70 16.47 2.00 -1.95
CA LEU A 70 16.14 2.89 -3.06
C LEU A 70 16.26 4.37 -2.69
N THR A 71 16.58 5.22 -3.67
CA THR A 71 16.62 6.67 -3.54
C THR A 71 15.57 7.37 -4.42
N GLY A 72 15.00 8.46 -3.91
CA GLY A 72 14.16 9.39 -4.69
C GLY A 72 12.79 8.84 -5.09
N VAL A 73 12.34 7.74 -4.47
CA VAL A 73 11.03 7.16 -4.72
C VAL A 73 9.93 8.10 -4.25
N THR A 74 8.92 8.31 -5.10
CA THR A 74 7.76 9.16 -4.82
C THR A 74 6.47 8.37 -4.97
N VAL A 75 5.61 8.41 -3.95
CA VAL A 75 4.25 7.84 -3.99
C VAL A 75 3.25 8.98 -3.88
N ILE A 76 2.35 9.10 -4.85
CA ILE A 76 1.30 10.11 -4.90
C ILE A 76 -0.05 9.39 -4.84
N ASN A 77 -0.78 9.55 -3.74
CA ASN A 77 -2.17 9.11 -3.65
C ASN A 77 -3.09 10.30 -3.92
N ASN A 78 -3.66 10.37 -5.13
CA ASN A 78 -4.51 11.50 -5.54
C ASN A 78 -5.83 11.52 -4.76
N ALA A 79 -6.51 12.66 -4.83
CA ALA A 79 -7.85 12.78 -4.26
C ALA A 79 -8.79 11.71 -4.86
N GLY A 80 -9.52 11.00 -3.99
CA GLY A 80 -10.32 9.84 -4.39
C GLY A 80 -9.57 8.50 -4.41
N GLY A 81 -8.24 8.52 -4.51
CA GLY A 81 -7.40 7.33 -4.43
C GLY A 81 -7.39 6.71 -3.03
N ILE A 82 -7.36 5.39 -2.97
CA ILE A 82 -7.34 4.61 -1.74
C ILE A 82 -6.15 3.65 -1.77
N ILE A 83 -5.26 3.74 -0.80
CA ILE A 83 -4.24 2.71 -0.54
C ILE A 83 -4.59 2.10 0.81
N LYS A 84 -4.98 0.83 0.85
CA LYS A 84 -5.39 0.22 2.11
C LYS A 84 -4.84 -1.18 2.29
N GLN A 85 -4.53 -1.52 3.54
CA GLN A 85 -4.20 -2.88 3.93
C GLN A 85 -5.29 -3.41 4.84
N ASP A 86 -6.20 -4.18 4.26
CA ASP A 86 -7.29 -4.83 4.98
C ASP A 86 -6.86 -6.16 5.64
N GLY A 87 -5.68 -6.68 5.27
CA GLY A 87 -5.11 -7.93 5.76
C GLY A 87 -4.53 -7.89 7.17
N LEU A 88 -3.85 -8.98 7.54
CA LEU A 88 -3.14 -9.12 8.82
C LEU A 88 -1.73 -8.48 8.81
N PHE A 89 -1.35 -7.86 7.70
CA PHE A 89 0.00 -7.35 7.49
C PHE A 89 0.15 -5.90 7.94
N ASP A 90 1.41 -5.48 8.00
CA ASP A 90 1.81 -4.41 8.89
C ASP A 90 1.77 -3.02 8.26
N SER A 91 1.59 -2.82 6.95
CA SER A 91 1.74 -1.48 6.35
C SER A 91 1.01 -1.25 5.02
N ALA A 92 0.12 -0.25 4.91
CA ALA A 92 -0.48 0.10 3.61
C ALA A 92 0.55 0.66 2.61
N VAL A 93 1.40 1.58 3.07
CA VAL A 93 2.59 2.05 2.35
C VAL A 93 3.83 1.70 3.16
N PHE A 94 4.79 1.02 2.54
CA PHE A 94 6.02 0.59 3.20
C PHE A 94 7.27 0.99 2.41
N ALA A 95 8.19 1.72 3.05
CA ALA A 95 9.52 2.01 2.52
C ALA A 95 10.59 1.54 3.51
N GLU A 96 11.56 0.77 3.05
CA GLU A 96 12.63 0.21 3.89
C GLU A 96 13.99 0.73 3.43
N GLU A 97 14.82 1.24 4.33
CA GLU A 97 16.21 1.66 4.04
C GLU A 97 16.35 2.67 2.87
N ASN A 98 15.26 3.37 2.55
CA ASN A 98 15.23 4.34 1.46
C ASN A 98 15.90 5.67 1.83
N ILE A 99 16.29 6.44 0.82
CA ILE A 99 16.80 7.82 0.95
C ILE A 99 15.90 8.76 0.14
N ASN A 100 15.47 9.88 0.72
CA ASN A 100 14.58 10.86 0.07
C ASN A 100 13.24 10.25 -0.40
N PHE A 101 12.69 9.27 0.32
CA PHE A 101 11.35 8.75 0.04
C PHE A 101 10.30 9.85 0.25
N THR A 102 9.44 10.07 -0.74
CA THR A 102 8.40 11.08 -0.69
C THR A 102 7.01 10.45 -0.78
N LEU A 103 6.13 10.76 0.15
CA LEU A 103 4.72 10.39 0.10
C LEU A 103 3.86 11.65 0.06
N ILE A 104 3.01 11.78 -0.95
CA ILE A 104 2.04 12.87 -1.08
C ILE A 104 0.64 12.25 -1.07
N ASN A 105 -0.13 12.50 -0.02
CA ASN A 105 -1.49 11.99 0.12
C ASN A 105 -2.53 13.10 0.02
N SER A 106 -3.44 12.97 -0.93
CA SER A 106 -4.68 13.75 -1.02
C SER A 106 -5.94 12.87 -0.97
N GLY A 107 -5.77 11.54 -0.96
CA GLY A 107 -6.83 10.54 -0.82
C GLY A 107 -6.84 9.89 0.57
N THR A 108 -7.17 8.60 0.63
CA THR A 108 -7.16 7.82 1.88
C THR A 108 -6.03 6.78 1.87
N ILE A 109 -5.22 6.76 2.92
CA ILE A 109 -4.29 5.66 3.21
C ILE A 109 -4.67 5.06 4.56
N SER A 110 -4.94 3.76 4.58
CA SER A 110 -5.37 3.13 5.83
C SER A 110 -4.92 1.69 6.05
N SER A 111 -4.76 1.32 7.31
CA SER A 111 -4.46 -0.06 7.69
C SER A 111 -5.39 -0.54 8.80
N ASN A 112 -5.97 -1.72 8.62
CA ASN A 112 -6.90 -2.30 9.59
C ASN A 112 -6.20 -3.00 10.76
N ASP A 113 -4.94 -3.41 10.58
CA ASP A 113 -4.16 -4.01 11.65
C ASP A 113 -2.90 -3.20 11.95
N GLY A 114 -2.03 -3.04 10.94
CA GLY A 114 -0.72 -2.40 11.05
C GLY A 114 -0.70 -0.87 10.99
N GLN A 115 0.06 -0.37 10.03
CA GLN A 115 0.42 1.03 9.85
C GLN A 115 -0.13 1.57 8.54
N ALA A 116 -0.59 2.83 8.52
CA ALA A 116 -0.93 3.43 7.22
C ALA A 116 0.36 3.69 6.43
N VAL A 117 1.40 4.17 7.12
CA VAL A 117 2.72 4.42 6.53
C VAL A 117 3.81 3.90 7.46
N ASN A 118 4.74 3.11 6.93
CA ASN A 118 5.93 2.67 7.64
C ASN A 118 7.19 3.04 6.84
N ILE A 119 8.06 3.82 7.47
CA ILE A 119 9.36 4.25 6.94
C ILE A 119 10.46 3.59 7.78
N LYS A 120 10.84 2.37 7.42
CA LYS A 120 11.82 1.58 8.19
C LYS A 120 13.23 2.01 7.84
N LYS A 121 14.03 2.44 8.84
CA LYS A 121 15.43 2.86 8.66
C LYS A 121 15.64 3.87 7.52
N THR A 122 14.63 4.68 7.21
CA THR A 122 14.65 5.61 6.07
C THR A 122 15.33 6.93 6.46
N THR A 123 16.07 7.52 5.52
CA THR A 123 16.73 8.82 5.69
C THR A 123 16.04 9.88 4.84
N ASP A 124 15.82 11.06 5.43
CA ASP A 124 15.25 12.25 4.79
C ASP A 124 13.88 11.98 4.12
N ALA A 125 13.05 11.14 4.73
CA ALA A 125 11.69 10.88 4.26
C ALA A 125 10.80 12.14 4.38
N ILE A 126 9.99 12.43 3.37
CA ILE A 126 9.02 13.52 3.39
C ILE A 126 7.62 12.94 3.21
N ILE A 127 6.78 13.08 4.23
CA ILE A 127 5.37 12.69 4.17
C ILE A 127 4.52 13.95 4.21
N THR A 128 3.79 14.22 3.12
CA THR A 128 2.85 15.33 3.02
C THR A 128 1.43 14.79 2.94
N ASN A 129 0.62 15.03 3.97
CA ASN A 129 -0.82 14.77 3.94
C ASN A 129 -1.55 16.08 3.63
N ASN A 130 -1.95 16.26 2.37
CA ASN A 130 -2.63 17.45 1.89
C ASN A 130 -4.00 17.63 2.54
N ALA A 131 -4.56 18.83 2.40
CA ALA A 131 -5.94 19.08 2.79
C ALA A 131 -6.89 18.10 2.09
N GLY A 132 -7.81 17.51 2.84
CA GLY A 132 -8.71 16.44 2.38
C GLY A 132 -8.11 15.03 2.44
N GLY A 133 -6.78 14.90 2.60
CA GLY A 133 -6.11 13.62 2.78
C GLY A 133 -6.39 13.01 4.16
N LEU A 134 -6.58 11.69 4.19
CA LEU A 134 -6.75 10.89 5.41
C LEU A 134 -5.64 9.84 5.52
N LEU A 135 -4.86 9.88 6.60
CA LEU A 135 -4.03 8.77 7.05
C LEU A 135 -4.64 8.20 8.32
N THR A 136 -4.89 6.89 8.35
CA THR A 136 -5.47 6.28 9.56
C THR A 136 -5.11 4.81 9.72
N ALA A 137 -4.78 4.41 10.95
CA ALA A 137 -4.51 3.00 11.23
C ALA A 137 -4.97 2.62 12.65
N LYS A 138 -5.16 1.32 12.86
CA LYS A 138 -5.52 0.77 14.16
C LYS A 138 -4.35 0.79 15.16
N ARG A 139 -3.11 0.56 14.70
CA ARG A 139 -1.90 0.71 15.53
C ARG A 139 -1.28 2.09 15.31
N ASN A 140 -0.16 2.14 14.60
CA ASN A 140 0.58 3.37 14.38
C ASN A 140 0.19 3.94 13.02
N THR A 141 -0.41 5.13 12.96
CA THR A 141 -0.80 5.70 11.66
C THR A 141 0.43 5.95 10.79
N ILE A 142 1.46 6.56 11.34
CA ILE A 142 2.79 6.67 10.73
C ILE A 142 3.80 6.08 11.70
N ARG A 143 4.69 5.21 11.22
CA ARG A 143 5.73 4.60 12.02
C ARG A 143 7.09 4.77 11.36
N CYS A 144 8.04 5.26 12.13
CA CYS A 144 9.45 4.97 11.89
C CYS A 144 9.79 3.65 12.60
N SER A 145 10.17 2.62 11.85
CA SER A 145 10.65 1.36 12.44
C SER A 145 12.17 1.25 12.27
N GLY A 146 12.89 1.07 13.38
CA GLY A 146 14.36 1.21 13.40
C GLY A 146 14.81 2.67 13.42
N SER A 147 16.08 2.91 13.09
CA SER A 147 16.69 4.26 13.15
C SER A 147 16.40 5.03 11.87
N CYS A 148 15.38 5.90 11.87
CA CYS A 148 15.18 6.87 10.80
C CYS A 148 15.98 8.15 11.07
N THR A 149 16.41 8.81 10.00
CA THR A 149 17.17 10.06 10.07
C THR A 149 16.38 11.17 9.40
N ASN A 150 16.13 12.27 10.12
CA ASN A 150 15.46 13.49 9.64
C ASN A 150 14.12 13.32 8.86
N PRO A 151 13.18 12.45 9.29
CA PRO A 151 11.88 12.41 8.63
C PRO A 151 11.12 13.71 8.87
N THR A 152 10.46 14.22 7.83
CA THR A 152 9.60 15.40 7.88
C THR A 152 8.16 15.01 7.58
N ILE A 153 7.22 15.45 8.42
CA ILE A 153 5.78 15.25 8.21
C ILE A 153 5.09 16.60 8.11
N ASN A 154 4.48 16.88 6.96
CA ASN A 154 3.67 18.05 6.71
C ASN A 154 2.20 17.62 6.69
N ASN A 155 1.41 18.03 7.68
CA ASN A 155 0.00 17.68 7.75
C ASN A 155 -0.91 18.89 7.57
N PHE A 156 -1.74 18.84 6.53
CA PHE A 156 -2.82 19.77 6.24
C PHE A 156 -4.19 19.07 6.17
N GLY A 157 -4.22 17.74 6.23
CA GLY A 157 -5.42 16.91 6.32
C GLY A 157 -5.61 16.25 7.69
N THR A 158 -6.16 15.04 7.71
CA THR A 158 -6.43 14.26 8.93
C THR A 158 -5.44 13.11 9.09
N ILE A 159 -4.82 13.03 10.28
CA ILE A 159 -4.04 11.87 10.74
C ILE A 159 -4.70 11.39 12.03
N THR A 160 -5.22 10.16 12.05
CA THR A 160 -5.95 9.65 13.23
C THR A 160 -5.78 8.16 13.44
N GLY A 161 -5.64 7.76 14.71
CA GLY A 161 -5.80 6.36 15.13
C GLY A 161 -7.26 5.92 15.11
N ARG A 162 -7.50 4.60 15.17
CA ARG A 162 -8.81 3.98 15.34
C ARG A 162 -8.84 3.08 16.57
#